data_AF-A0A542QV73-F1
#
_entry.id   AF-A0A542QV73-F1
#
_cell.length_a   1.000
_cell.length_b   1.000
_cell.length_c   1.000
_cell.angle_alpha   90.00
_cell.angle_beta   90.00
_cell.angle_gamma   90.00
#
_symmetry.space_group_name_H-M   'P 1'
#
loop_
_entity.id
_entity.type
_entity.pdbx_description
1 polymer ?
#
loop_
_entity_poly.entity_id
_entity_poly.type
_entity_poly.pdbx_seq_one_letter_code
_entity_poly.pdbx_strand_id
1 'polypeptide(L)'
;MRSNSDHDLLAKLKGMPDMKMSGEKKQEIVSAIRQTNVSKNGGTTSFRGFSALGKGLALCSVLAVTVWLGASLLTNQQQSTLPDTVAPIAPGSPTASPGPGPNNSITTQPAPQSEELLSQIRSHAKEGRVISLPFVLEKTVDEVEKGWGKAEKTYTANGLIYSAYPKKEVVFGYNKGMQIVDMHRTDSRLQQISLSAVEKSWGKPGRISEFGNQTIYSYDVTSNYQVKFLFQGTKSTSKEDLILVEYHLYYPQGNKNLMLYGDNAEMLQSVRDLAGKGQIFGSQYRVEKDVFDEAEKQLGKPDVVSFVNGITYNTYRDLNLVFAFNKGMQIVDIRSYDLRLQAITLAEVRETLGEPVSKTTTGGQTIYTYKVTPDYELKFIFSGIMTDDPNSLYIDHVNIYYPRGTFNNMAG
;
A
#
# COMPACT_ATOMS: atom_id res chain seq x y z
N MET A 1 29.94 19.23 37.23
CA MET A 1 29.10 18.36 38.07
C MET A 1 28.35 17.41 37.15
N ARG A 2 28.70 16.11 37.15
CA ARG A 2 27.91 15.08 36.45
C ARG A 2 26.57 14.97 37.17
N SER A 3 25.49 15.31 36.49
CA SER A 3 24.13 15.26 37.03
C SER A 3 23.80 13.84 37.48
N ASN A 4 23.20 13.71 38.67
CA ASN A 4 22.67 12.46 39.21
C ASN A 4 21.66 11.77 38.26
N SER A 5 21.15 12.48 37.24
CA SER A 5 20.24 11.92 36.21
C SER A 5 20.86 10.83 35.36
N ASP A 6 22.15 10.93 35.03
CA ASP A 6 22.76 10.06 34.02
C ASP A 6 23.02 8.65 34.60
N HIS A 7 23.41 8.60 35.88
CA HIS A 7 23.62 7.36 36.60
C HIS A 7 22.29 6.64 36.91
N ASP A 8 21.23 7.40 37.21
CA ASP A 8 19.88 6.87 37.43
C ASP A 8 19.23 6.32 36.16
N LEU A 9 19.43 6.98 35.01
CA LEU A 9 18.92 6.51 33.72
C LEU A 9 19.59 5.19 33.30
N LEU A 10 20.92 5.09 33.47
CA LEU A 10 21.66 3.87 33.20
C LEU A 10 21.30 2.73 34.17
N ALA A 11 21.00 3.04 35.43
CA ALA A 11 20.54 2.05 36.40
C ALA A 11 19.13 1.52 36.05
N LYS A 12 18.20 2.40 35.67
CA LYS A 12 16.86 2.01 35.18
C LYS A 12 16.90 1.15 33.92
N LEU A 13 17.83 1.44 33.00
CA LEU A 13 18.06 0.64 31.78
C LEU A 13 18.74 -0.72 32.04
N LYS A 14 19.28 -0.96 33.24
CA LYS A 14 19.83 -2.27 33.65
C LYS A 14 18.79 -3.16 34.34
N GLY A 15 17.73 -2.59 34.93
CA GLY A 15 16.69 -3.33 35.66
C GLY A 15 15.52 -3.83 34.80
N MET A 16 15.52 -3.60 33.48
CA MET A 16 14.46 -4.09 32.58
C MET A 16 14.71 -5.57 32.21
N PRO A 17 13.70 -6.45 32.28
CA PRO A 17 13.89 -7.87 31.98
C PRO A 17 14.16 -8.12 30.49
N ASP A 18 15.22 -8.89 30.22
CA ASP A 18 15.57 -9.58 28.96
C ASP A 18 15.28 -8.92 27.61
N MET A 19 15.90 -7.76 27.38
CA MET A 19 16.40 -7.43 26.04
C MET A 19 17.92 -7.34 26.08
N LYS A 20 18.60 -8.27 25.39
CA LYS A 20 20.05 -8.19 25.12
C LYS A 20 20.33 -6.96 24.23
N MET A 21 20.50 -5.79 24.86
CA MET A 21 21.02 -4.59 24.21
C MET A 21 22.50 -4.42 24.55
N SER A 22 23.34 -4.25 23.53
CA SER A 22 24.76 -3.97 23.70
C SER A 22 24.98 -2.63 24.41
N GLY A 23 26.12 -2.49 25.09
CA GLY A 23 26.47 -1.27 25.84
C GLY A 23 26.49 -0.02 24.96
N GLU A 24 26.88 -0.16 23.69
CA GLU A 24 26.92 0.93 22.70
C GLU A 24 25.54 1.45 22.36
N LYS A 25 24.56 0.56 22.16
CA LYS A 25 23.18 0.94 21.81
C LYS A 25 22.49 1.71 22.96
N LYS A 26 22.88 1.43 24.21
CA LYS A 26 22.41 2.20 25.37
C LYS A 26 23.01 3.61 25.39
N GLN A 27 24.27 3.78 25.02
CA GLN A 27 24.94 5.09 24.95
C GLN A 27 24.41 5.94 23.79
N GLU A 28 24.06 5.32 22.68
CA GLU A 28 23.45 5.98 21.52
C GLU A 28 22.09 6.60 21.88
N ILE A 29 21.24 5.86 22.59
CA ILE A 29 19.94 6.35 23.07
C ILE A 29 20.10 7.55 24.02
N VAL A 30 21.05 7.49 24.96
CA VAL A 30 21.33 8.60 25.88
C VAL A 30 21.83 9.84 25.12
N SER A 31 22.62 9.65 24.07
CA SER A 31 23.15 10.72 23.24
C SER A 31 22.05 11.39 22.38
N ALA A 32 21.13 10.60 21.84
CA ALA A 32 19.97 11.11 21.11
C ALA A 32 19.07 11.97 22.01
N ILE A 33 18.84 11.55 23.27
CA ILE A 33 18.06 12.31 24.25
C ILE A 33 18.72 13.67 24.57
N ARG A 34 20.06 13.73 24.61
CA ARG A 34 20.79 14.99 24.78
C ARG A 34 20.60 15.94 23.61
N GLN A 35 20.68 15.45 22.37
CA GLN A 35 20.53 16.30 21.18
C GLN A 35 19.13 16.93 21.08
N THR A 36 18.09 16.18 21.45
CA THR A 36 16.72 16.72 21.52
C THR A 36 16.52 17.81 22.58
N ASN A 37 17.31 17.81 23.66
CA ASN A 37 17.25 18.84 24.70
C ASN A 37 18.08 20.08 24.38
N VAL A 38 19.22 19.94 23.69
CA VAL A 38 20.04 21.08 23.24
C VAL A 38 19.32 21.85 22.13
N SER A 39 18.60 21.16 21.22
CA SER A 39 17.77 21.78 20.18
C SER A 39 16.63 22.65 20.74
N LYS A 40 16.25 22.49 22.02
CA LYS A 40 15.18 23.27 22.67
C LYS A 40 15.65 24.58 23.30
N ASN A 41 16.96 24.80 23.48
CA ASN A 41 17.48 25.89 24.31
C ASN A 41 18.41 26.90 23.60
N GLY A 42 18.46 26.93 22.26
CA GLY A 42 19.29 27.89 21.52
C GLY A 42 18.49 28.77 20.56
N GLY A 43 18.29 30.05 20.90
CA GLY A 43 17.79 31.05 19.94
C GLY A 43 17.18 32.30 20.55
N THR A 44 18.00 33.21 21.10
CA THR A 44 17.63 34.60 21.40
C THR A 44 18.23 35.52 20.33
N THR A 45 17.40 36.23 19.54
CA THR A 45 17.70 37.58 19.04
C THR A 45 16.41 38.29 18.62
N SER A 46 16.39 39.60 18.88
CA SER A 46 15.27 40.52 18.97
C SER A 46 14.82 41.14 17.64
N PHE A 47 13.51 41.35 17.45
CA PHE A 47 12.97 42.58 16.83
C PHE A 47 11.56 42.88 17.36
N ARG A 48 11.29 44.18 17.57
CA ARG A 48 10.15 44.74 18.29
C ARG A 48 8.85 44.76 17.46
N GLY A 49 7.74 44.51 18.15
CA GLY A 49 6.54 45.35 18.06
C GLY A 49 5.32 44.74 17.39
N PHE A 50 4.51 43.99 18.15
CA PHE A 50 3.04 44.06 18.06
C PHE A 50 2.42 43.68 19.41
N SER A 51 1.55 44.56 19.91
CA SER A 51 0.59 44.27 20.96
C SER A 51 -0.56 43.44 20.40
N ALA A 52 -1.12 42.60 21.30
CA ALA A 52 -2.46 42.02 21.29
C ALA A 52 -2.64 40.58 20.74
N LEU A 53 -2.87 39.70 21.73
CA LEU A 53 -3.93 38.67 21.79
C LEU A 53 -3.84 37.42 20.89
N GLY A 54 -3.93 36.27 21.56
CA GLY A 54 -4.41 35.02 20.97
C GLY A 54 -3.55 33.81 21.27
N LYS A 55 -3.61 33.30 22.51
CA LYS A 55 -3.03 32.00 22.87
C LYS A 55 -3.73 30.89 22.08
N GLY A 56 -2.95 30.06 21.39
CA GLY A 56 -3.42 28.85 20.70
C GLY A 56 -2.24 27.99 20.29
N LEU A 57 -1.52 27.45 21.27
CA LEU A 57 -0.44 26.48 21.06
C LEU A 57 -1.05 25.19 20.48
N ALA A 58 -0.94 25.02 19.17
CA ALA A 58 -1.18 23.75 18.50
C ALA A 58 -0.03 22.79 18.86
N LEU A 59 -0.29 21.89 19.80
CA LEU A 59 0.57 20.74 20.06
C LEU A 59 0.47 19.78 18.87
N CYS A 60 1.42 19.88 17.95
CA CYS A 60 1.69 18.82 16.96
C CYS A 60 2.07 17.56 17.71
N SER A 61 1.08 16.69 17.92
CA SER A 61 1.30 15.34 18.45
C SER A 61 1.92 14.51 17.34
N VAL A 62 3.25 14.51 17.28
CA VAL A 62 4.02 13.54 16.50
C VAL A 62 3.78 12.19 17.16
N LEU A 63 2.93 11.36 16.55
CA LEU A 63 2.75 9.96 16.95
C LEU A 63 3.27 9.05 15.84
N ALA A 64 4.55 8.75 15.94
CA ALA A 64 5.10 7.50 15.46
C ALA A 64 4.70 6.40 16.44
N VAL A 65 3.99 5.38 15.98
CA VAL A 65 3.95 4.08 16.67
C VAL A 65 3.96 2.97 15.62
N THR A 66 5.14 2.38 15.45
CA THR A 66 5.31 0.99 15.04
C THR A 66 4.54 0.09 15.99
N VAL A 67 3.66 -0.78 15.49
CA VAL A 67 3.13 -1.89 16.27
C VAL A 67 3.50 -3.20 15.61
N TRP A 68 4.55 -3.79 16.17
CA TRP A 68 4.79 -5.22 16.20
C TRP A 68 4.04 -5.76 17.42
N LEU A 69 3.27 -6.83 17.25
CA LEU A 69 3.03 -7.86 18.27
C LEU A 69 2.41 -9.07 17.56
N GLY A 70 3.19 -10.15 17.51
CA GLY A 70 2.74 -11.43 17.01
C GLY A 70 1.73 -12.08 17.95
N ALA A 71 0.88 -12.90 17.36
CA ALA A 71 0.21 -14.00 18.04
C ALA A 71 0.52 -15.26 17.23
N SER A 72 1.50 -16.02 17.70
CA SER A 72 1.53 -17.46 17.51
C SER A 72 0.43 -18.06 18.38
N LEU A 73 -0.40 -18.95 17.82
CA LEU A 73 -1.00 -20.11 18.51
C LEU A 73 -1.69 -21.04 17.49
N LEU A 74 -1.02 -22.18 17.28
CA LEU A 74 -1.53 -23.56 17.12
C LEU A 74 -2.45 -23.90 15.94
N THR A 75 -1.86 -24.44 14.88
CA THR A 75 -2.48 -25.52 14.10
C THR A 75 -2.06 -26.86 14.69
N ASN A 76 -3.03 -27.58 15.28
CA ASN A 76 -2.88 -28.98 15.66
C ASN A 76 -2.89 -29.81 14.37
N GLN A 77 -1.75 -30.42 14.03
CA GLN A 77 -1.71 -31.53 13.08
C GLN A 77 -2.15 -32.81 13.80
N GLN A 78 -3.27 -33.39 13.38
CA GLN A 78 -3.50 -34.82 13.58
C GLN A 78 -2.99 -35.56 12.35
N GLN A 79 -1.79 -36.11 12.51
CA GLN A 79 -1.24 -37.16 11.68
C GLN A 79 -1.91 -38.48 12.08
N SER A 80 -2.55 -39.15 11.12
CA SER A 80 -3.00 -40.53 11.29
C SER A 80 -1.94 -41.47 10.70
N THR A 81 -1.53 -42.41 11.53
CA THR A 81 -0.44 -43.36 11.35
C THR A 81 -0.95 -44.76 10.93
N LEU A 82 -0.16 -45.39 10.04
CA LEU A 82 0.27 -46.82 9.99
C LEU A 82 -0.66 -47.91 9.37
N PRO A 83 -0.14 -49.13 9.02
CA PRO A 83 1.28 -49.59 8.94
C PRO A 83 1.70 -50.46 7.71
N ASP A 84 3.02 -50.52 7.50
CA ASP A 84 3.95 -51.65 7.16
C ASP A 84 3.58 -52.84 6.24
N THR A 85 4.53 -53.25 5.37
CA THR A 85 5.35 -54.50 5.53
C THR A 85 6.08 -54.97 4.23
N VAL A 86 7.43 -54.88 4.28
CA VAL A 86 8.53 -55.83 3.90
C VAL A 86 8.76 -56.36 2.44
N ALA A 87 9.85 -55.84 1.81
CA ALA A 87 11.13 -56.42 1.27
C ALA A 87 11.23 -57.82 0.56
N PRO A 88 12.40 -58.26 -0.01
CA PRO A 88 13.49 -57.64 -0.80
C PRO A 88 13.92 -58.49 -2.07
N ILE A 89 15.00 -58.12 -2.79
CA ILE A 89 16.16 -58.94 -3.28
C ILE A 89 16.89 -58.26 -4.49
N ALA A 90 18.24 -58.16 -4.41
CA ALA A 90 19.20 -57.67 -5.42
C ALA A 90 19.87 -58.86 -6.20
N PRO A 91 21.02 -58.79 -6.93
CA PRO A 91 21.85 -57.69 -7.50
C PRO A 91 22.35 -57.96 -8.96
N GLY A 92 23.09 -57.02 -9.59
CA GLY A 92 23.94 -57.32 -10.76
C GLY A 92 24.53 -56.11 -11.53
N SER A 93 25.82 -55.83 -11.34
CA SER A 93 26.70 -54.93 -12.15
C SER A 93 27.41 -55.73 -13.28
N PRO A 94 28.38 -55.22 -14.09
CA PRO A 94 28.90 -53.84 -14.33
C PRO A 94 29.12 -53.49 -15.85
N THR A 95 29.92 -52.42 -16.12
CA THR A 95 30.73 -52.12 -17.35
C THR A 95 30.03 -51.26 -18.42
N ALA A 96 30.57 -50.18 -19.04
CA ALA A 96 31.86 -49.47 -19.03
C ALA A 96 31.66 -48.01 -19.46
N SER A 97 32.60 -47.14 -19.09
CA SER A 97 32.80 -45.79 -19.63
C SER A 97 33.76 -45.81 -20.83
N PRO A 98 33.60 -44.89 -21.79
CA PRO A 98 34.77 -44.14 -22.26
C PRO A 98 34.57 -42.62 -22.14
N GLY A 99 35.65 -41.94 -21.73
CA GLY A 99 35.75 -40.48 -21.62
C GLY A 99 35.93 -39.74 -22.97
N PRO A 100 36.39 -38.48 -22.96
CA PRO A 100 35.58 -37.34 -23.41
C PRO A 100 36.01 -36.78 -24.77
N GLY A 101 35.02 -36.40 -25.58
CA GLY A 101 35.20 -35.52 -26.74
C GLY A 101 34.79 -34.08 -26.39
N PRO A 102 35.51 -33.05 -26.88
CA PRO A 102 35.23 -31.66 -26.54
C PRO A 102 34.06 -31.17 -27.37
N ASN A 103 32.97 -30.76 -26.73
CA ASN A 103 32.06 -29.80 -27.36
C ASN A 103 31.45 -28.92 -26.30
N ASN A 104 31.72 -27.62 -26.44
CA ASN A 104 31.08 -26.53 -25.72
C ASN A 104 29.58 -26.56 -25.99
N SER A 105 28.83 -27.33 -25.21
CA SER A 105 27.43 -27.04 -24.94
C SER A 105 27.42 -25.94 -23.89
N ILE A 106 27.22 -24.70 -24.33
CA ILE A 106 26.63 -23.68 -23.47
C ILE A 106 25.24 -24.22 -23.15
N THR A 107 25.13 -24.99 -22.08
CA THR A 107 23.86 -25.40 -21.52
C THR A 107 23.26 -24.14 -20.90
N THR A 108 22.50 -23.37 -21.69
CA THR A 108 21.51 -22.46 -21.13
C THR A 108 20.55 -23.35 -20.34
N GLN A 109 20.76 -23.39 -19.02
CA GLN A 109 19.83 -24.00 -18.09
C GLN A 109 18.42 -23.51 -18.44
N PRO A 110 17.41 -24.39 -18.57
CA PRO A 110 16.05 -23.97 -18.83
C PRO A 110 15.68 -22.91 -17.78
N ALA A 111 15.21 -21.74 -18.23
CA ALA A 111 14.77 -20.71 -17.31
C ALA A 111 13.70 -21.35 -16.39
N PRO A 112 13.76 -21.13 -15.06
CA PRO A 112 12.69 -21.52 -14.16
C PRO A 112 11.34 -21.04 -14.74
N GLN A 113 10.28 -21.85 -14.63
CA GLN A 113 8.96 -21.52 -15.21
C GLN A 113 8.45 -20.13 -14.75
N SER A 114 8.85 -19.68 -13.56
CA SER A 114 8.57 -18.33 -13.04
C SER A 114 9.29 -17.22 -13.80
N GLU A 115 10.54 -17.40 -14.21
CA GLU A 115 11.29 -16.42 -14.99
C GLU A 115 10.71 -16.28 -16.40
N GLU A 116 10.30 -17.39 -17.02
CA GLU A 116 9.62 -17.36 -18.31
C GLU A 116 8.27 -16.64 -18.22
N LEU A 117 7.45 -16.96 -17.22
CA LEU A 117 6.16 -16.30 -17.00
C LEU A 117 6.32 -14.80 -16.77
N LEU A 118 7.28 -14.38 -15.95
CA LEU A 118 7.58 -12.95 -15.72
C LEU A 118 8.05 -12.24 -16.99
N SER A 119 8.81 -12.93 -17.86
CA SER A 119 9.21 -12.40 -19.17
C SER A 119 8.00 -12.23 -20.10
N GLN A 120 7.10 -13.24 -20.16
CA GLN A 120 5.86 -13.17 -20.93
C GLN A 120 4.97 -12.02 -20.45
N ILE A 121 4.77 -11.86 -19.13
CA ILE A 121 4.02 -10.73 -18.56
C ILE A 121 4.60 -9.40 -19.06
N ARG A 122 5.93 -9.23 -19.04
CA ARG A 122 6.56 -7.99 -19.52
C ARG A 122 6.32 -7.77 -21.00
N SER A 123 6.50 -8.80 -21.82
CA SER A 123 6.34 -8.70 -23.28
C SER A 123 4.91 -8.33 -23.65
N HIS A 124 3.92 -9.04 -23.10
CA HIS A 124 2.51 -8.77 -23.35
C HIS A 124 2.09 -7.39 -22.82
N ALA A 125 2.60 -6.98 -21.65
CA ALA A 125 2.31 -5.66 -21.08
C ALA A 125 2.78 -4.51 -21.98
N LYS A 126 3.91 -4.64 -22.68
CA LYS A 126 4.38 -3.64 -23.66
C LYS A 126 3.38 -3.43 -24.81
N GLU A 127 2.63 -4.47 -25.13
CA GLU A 127 1.61 -4.47 -26.19
C GLU A 127 0.22 -4.12 -25.65
N GLY A 128 0.11 -3.76 -24.36
CA GLY A 128 -1.17 -3.47 -23.72
C GLY A 128 -2.01 -4.71 -23.41
N ARG A 129 -1.40 -5.91 -23.37
CA ARG A 129 -2.09 -7.19 -23.16
C ARG A 129 -1.75 -7.85 -21.84
N VAL A 130 -2.74 -8.50 -21.25
CA VAL A 130 -2.54 -9.48 -20.17
C VAL A 130 -2.22 -10.85 -20.79
N ILE A 131 -1.43 -11.66 -20.10
CA ILE A 131 -1.04 -13.00 -20.58
C ILE A 131 -2.27 -13.85 -20.90
N SER A 132 -2.18 -14.64 -21.97
CA SER A 132 -3.24 -15.54 -22.41
C SER A 132 -4.58 -14.86 -22.75
N LEU A 133 -4.62 -13.52 -22.83
CA LEU A 133 -5.81 -12.77 -23.22
C LEU A 133 -5.64 -12.09 -24.59
N PRO A 134 -6.70 -12.08 -25.43
CA PRO A 134 -6.66 -11.40 -26.73
C PRO A 134 -6.97 -9.90 -26.63
N PHE A 135 -7.39 -9.41 -25.47
CA PHE A 135 -7.83 -8.03 -25.29
C PHE A 135 -6.68 -7.09 -24.95
N VAL A 136 -6.84 -5.84 -25.38
CA VAL A 136 -5.82 -4.80 -25.28
C VAL A 136 -6.39 -3.64 -24.48
N LEU A 137 -5.55 -3.01 -23.65
CA LEU A 137 -5.85 -1.69 -23.08
C LEU A 137 -6.23 -0.70 -24.18
N GLU A 138 -6.91 0.38 -23.78
CA GLU A 138 -7.37 1.47 -24.64
C GLU A 138 -8.51 1.10 -25.63
N LYS A 139 -8.82 -0.19 -25.80
CA LYS A 139 -10.00 -0.68 -26.54
C LYS A 139 -11.26 -0.59 -25.71
N THR A 140 -12.42 -0.82 -26.34
CA THR A 140 -13.71 -0.78 -25.65
C THR A 140 -14.04 -2.11 -24.97
N VAL A 141 -14.69 -2.06 -23.80
CA VAL A 141 -15.24 -3.24 -23.13
C VAL A 141 -16.26 -3.99 -24.00
N ASP A 142 -16.87 -3.35 -25.00
CA ASP A 142 -17.76 -4.01 -25.96
C ASP A 142 -17.08 -5.15 -26.72
N GLU A 143 -15.77 -5.05 -26.99
CA GLU A 143 -15.01 -6.12 -27.64
C GLU A 143 -14.92 -7.37 -26.75
N VAL A 144 -14.83 -7.16 -25.44
CA VAL A 144 -14.87 -8.24 -24.45
C VAL A 144 -16.24 -8.87 -24.43
N GLU A 145 -17.32 -8.08 -24.37
CA GLU A 145 -18.68 -8.62 -24.33
C GLU A 145 -19.06 -9.35 -25.63
N LYS A 146 -18.58 -8.89 -26.79
CA LYS A 146 -18.75 -9.61 -28.08
C LYS A 146 -18.04 -10.95 -28.08
N GLY A 147 -16.84 -11.03 -27.49
CA GLY A 147 -16.06 -12.25 -27.44
C GLY A 147 -16.53 -13.25 -26.38
N TRP A 148 -16.91 -12.75 -25.20
CA TRP A 148 -17.11 -13.56 -23.99
C TRP A 148 -18.52 -13.53 -23.43
N GLY A 149 -19.41 -12.68 -23.96
CA GLY A 149 -20.72 -12.40 -23.37
C GLY A 149 -20.61 -11.44 -22.18
N LYS A 150 -21.74 -11.24 -21.49
CA LYS A 150 -21.80 -10.35 -20.32
C LYS A 150 -21.02 -10.93 -19.14
N ALA A 151 -20.39 -10.04 -18.38
CA ALA A 151 -19.71 -10.36 -17.13
C ALA A 151 -20.69 -10.95 -16.09
N GLU A 152 -20.20 -11.86 -15.25
CA GLU A 152 -20.99 -12.42 -14.15
C GLU A 152 -21.25 -11.42 -13.02
N LYS A 153 -20.34 -10.44 -12.83
CA LYS A 153 -20.50 -9.37 -11.85
C LYS A 153 -20.04 -8.05 -12.46
N THR A 154 -20.84 -7.00 -12.27
CA THR A 154 -20.48 -5.63 -12.60
C THR A 154 -20.58 -4.75 -11.36
N TYR A 155 -19.61 -3.87 -11.14
CA TYR A 155 -19.63 -2.93 -10.02
C TYR A 155 -18.89 -1.64 -10.38
N THR A 156 -19.21 -0.56 -9.68
CA THR A 156 -18.50 0.72 -9.82
C THR A 156 -17.60 0.90 -8.62
N ALA A 157 -16.33 1.21 -8.86
CA ALA A 157 -15.37 1.56 -7.83
C ALA A 157 -14.43 2.62 -8.39
N ASN A 158 -14.07 3.62 -7.58
CA ASN A 158 -13.08 4.64 -7.94
C ASN A 158 -13.33 5.37 -9.27
N GLY A 159 -14.60 5.61 -9.61
CA GLY A 159 -14.96 6.25 -10.89
C GLY A 159 -14.73 5.40 -12.14
N LEU A 160 -14.38 4.12 -11.98
CA LEU A 160 -14.39 3.11 -13.03
C LEU A 160 -15.56 2.14 -12.85
N ILE A 161 -15.95 1.53 -13.95
CA ILE A 161 -16.87 0.42 -13.97
C ILE A 161 -16.05 -0.84 -14.20
N TYR A 162 -16.28 -1.86 -13.39
CA TYR A 162 -15.58 -3.13 -13.45
C TYR A 162 -16.53 -4.23 -13.90
N SER A 163 -16.08 -5.00 -14.89
CA SER A 163 -16.72 -6.21 -15.40
C SER A 163 -15.84 -7.41 -15.02
N ALA A 164 -16.31 -8.20 -14.06
CA ALA A 164 -15.60 -9.37 -13.56
C ALA A 164 -16.09 -10.65 -14.24
N TYR A 165 -15.13 -11.45 -14.69
CA TYR A 165 -15.31 -12.76 -15.28
C TYR A 165 -14.63 -13.84 -14.42
N PRO A 166 -15.20 -14.22 -13.26
CA PRO A 166 -14.50 -15.05 -12.27
C PRO A 166 -14.08 -16.42 -12.81
N LYS A 167 -14.91 -17.04 -13.68
CA LYS A 167 -14.58 -18.32 -14.34
C LYS A 167 -13.39 -18.22 -15.27
N LYS A 168 -13.09 -17.01 -15.72
CA LYS A 168 -11.94 -16.69 -16.55
C LYS A 168 -10.82 -16.06 -15.74
N GLU A 169 -10.99 -15.84 -14.43
CA GLU A 169 -9.98 -15.25 -13.54
C GLU A 169 -9.50 -13.86 -14.01
N VAL A 170 -10.42 -13.05 -14.53
CA VAL A 170 -10.11 -11.71 -15.08
C VAL A 170 -11.15 -10.69 -14.67
N VAL A 171 -10.71 -9.46 -14.43
CA VAL A 171 -11.59 -8.29 -14.28
C VAL A 171 -11.12 -7.20 -15.25
N PHE A 172 -12.06 -6.54 -15.92
CA PHE A 172 -11.79 -5.36 -16.76
C PHE A 172 -12.37 -4.12 -16.09
N GLY A 173 -11.52 -3.16 -15.77
CA GLY A 173 -11.90 -1.81 -15.38
C GLY A 173 -11.92 -0.88 -16.60
N TYR A 174 -13.01 -0.16 -16.77
CA TYR A 174 -13.20 0.77 -17.88
C TYR A 174 -13.80 2.10 -17.44
N ASN A 175 -13.46 3.16 -18.16
CA ASN A 175 -13.93 4.51 -17.87
C ASN A 175 -15.33 4.75 -18.47
N LYS A 176 -15.88 5.96 -18.28
CA LYS A 176 -17.22 6.32 -18.79
C LYS A 176 -17.32 6.31 -20.32
N GLY A 177 -16.21 6.45 -21.02
CA GLY A 177 -16.12 6.26 -22.47
C GLY A 177 -16.00 4.80 -22.89
N MET A 178 -16.20 3.86 -21.97
CA MET A 178 -16.12 2.40 -22.18
C MET A 178 -14.73 1.89 -22.55
N GLN A 179 -13.71 2.74 -22.48
CA GLN A 179 -12.33 2.37 -22.72
C GLN A 179 -11.79 1.54 -21.54
N ILE A 180 -11.20 0.39 -21.84
CA ILE A 180 -10.49 -0.48 -20.90
C ILE A 180 -9.21 0.22 -20.48
N VAL A 181 -9.09 0.47 -19.18
CA VAL A 181 -7.96 1.19 -18.57
C VAL A 181 -7.25 0.36 -17.52
N ASP A 182 -7.87 -0.74 -17.08
CA ASP A 182 -7.34 -1.61 -16.04
C ASP A 182 -7.74 -3.05 -16.35
N MET A 183 -6.81 -3.98 -16.26
CA MET A 183 -7.05 -5.41 -16.44
C MET A 183 -6.39 -6.19 -15.31
N HIS A 184 -7.21 -6.90 -14.54
CA HIS A 184 -6.75 -7.72 -13.43
C HIS A 184 -6.67 -9.17 -13.87
N ARG A 185 -5.58 -9.84 -13.50
CA ARG A 185 -5.39 -11.26 -13.74
C ARG A 185 -4.98 -11.95 -12.46
N THR A 186 -5.84 -12.88 -12.03
CA THR A 186 -5.44 -13.96 -11.14
C THR A 186 -5.07 -15.16 -12.00
N ASP A 187 -4.05 -15.92 -11.62
CA ASP A 187 -3.64 -17.13 -12.33
C ASP A 187 -2.88 -18.00 -11.34
N SER A 188 -3.20 -19.30 -11.26
CA SER A 188 -2.58 -20.21 -10.30
C SER A 188 -1.06 -20.32 -10.46
N ARG A 189 -0.54 -20.04 -11.66
CA ARG A 189 0.92 -20.01 -11.91
C ARG A 189 1.61 -18.85 -11.20
N LEU A 190 0.89 -17.76 -10.89
CA LEU A 190 1.45 -16.62 -10.15
C LEU A 190 1.85 -17.01 -8.73
N GLN A 191 1.14 -17.96 -8.12
CA GLN A 191 1.37 -18.39 -6.74
C GLN A 191 2.72 -19.09 -6.53
N GLN A 192 3.44 -19.38 -7.61
CA GLN A 192 4.81 -19.92 -7.59
C GLN A 192 5.89 -18.82 -7.63
N ILE A 193 5.47 -17.55 -7.69
CA ILE A 193 6.36 -16.41 -7.84
C ILE A 193 6.41 -15.65 -6.50
N SER A 194 7.58 -15.64 -5.88
CA SER A 194 7.85 -14.78 -4.73
C SER A 194 8.24 -13.36 -5.18
N LEU A 195 8.13 -12.40 -4.26
CA LEU A 195 8.60 -11.05 -4.50
C LEU A 195 10.10 -11.02 -4.85
N SER A 196 10.91 -11.86 -4.21
CA SER A 196 12.34 -11.99 -4.52
C SER A 196 12.58 -12.38 -6.00
N ALA A 197 11.76 -13.29 -6.55
CA ALA A 197 11.83 -13.66 -7.96
C ALA A 197 11.45 -12.50 -8.90
N VAL A 198 10.44 -11.71 -8.53
CA VAL A 198 10.07 -10.49 -9.28
C VAL A 198 11.21 -9.47 -9.25
N GLU A 199 11.79 -9.16 -8.08
CA GLU A 199 12.92 -8.23 -7.99
C GLU A 199 14.14 -8.71 -8.80
N LYS A 200 14.41 -10.02 -8.83
CA LYS A 200 15.49 -10.61 -9.65
C LYS A 200 15.26 -10.39 -11.15
N SER A 201 14.02 -10.53 -11.62
CA SER A 201 13.68 -10.46 -13.05
C SER A 201 13.38 -9.04 -13.53
N TRP A 202 12.69 -8.23 -12.72
CA TRP A 202 12.18 -6.88 -13.04
C TRP A 202 12.95 -5.75 -12.36
N GLY A 203 13.87 -6.06 -11.45
CA GLY A 203 14.53 -5.04 -10.65
C GLY A 203 13.58 -4.41 -9.63
N LYS A 204 13.97 -3.24 -9.13
CA LYS A 204 13.16 -2.49 -8.16
C LYS A 204 11.99 -1.79 -8.86
N PRO A 205 10.80 -1.76 -8.23
CA PRO A 205 9.66 -1.04 -8.77
C PRO A 205 9.89 0.47 -8.68
N GLY A 206 9.18 1.23 -9.52
CA GLY A 206 9.11 2.69 -9.40
C GLY A 206 8.25 3.14 -8.22
N ARG A 207 7.31 2.31 -7.78
CA ARG A 207 6.42 2.59 -6.65
C ARG A 207 6.06 1.32 -5.87
N ILE A 208 6.06 1.44 -4.54
CA ILE A 208 5.60 0.41 -3.61
C ILE A 208 4.43 0.98 -2.80
N SER A 209 3.33 0.25 -2.72
CA SER A 209 2.16 0.61 -1.91
C SER A 209 1.65 -0.59 -1.11
N GLU A 210 0.80 -0.32 -0.12
CA GLU A 210 0.12 -1.35 0.68
C GLU A 210 -1.38 -1.07 0.74
N PHE A 211 -2.18 -2.08 0.42
CA PHE A 211 -3.64 -2.00 0.50
C PHE A 211 -4.24 -3.38 0.75
N GLY A 212 -5.21 -3.48 1.67
CA GLY A 212 -5.94 -4.74 1.91
C GLY A 212 -5.05 -5.95 2.23
N ASN A 213 -4.03 -5.80 3.09
CA ASN A 213 -3.02 -6.83 3.38
C ASN A 213 -2.29 -7.36 2.14
N GLN A 214 -2.11 -6.51 1.13
CA GLN A 214 -1.30 -6.79 -0.03
C GLN A 214 -0.20 -5.74 -0.16
N THR A 215 0.97 -6.21 -0.56
CA THR A 215 2.09 -5.36 -0.98
C THR A 215 2.03 -5.24 -2.49
N ILE A 216 2.04 -4.03 -3.02
CA ILE A 216 1.84 -3.77 -4.44
C ILE A 216 3.10 -3.12 -5.01
N TYR A 217 3.71 -3.77 -5.99
CA TYR A 217 4.87 -3.26 -6.71
C TYR A 217 4.43 -2.77 -8.09
N SER A 218 4.58 -1.48 -8.35
CA SER A 218 4.24 -0.88 -9.65
C SER A 218 5.50 -0.64 -10.49
N TYR A 219 5.46 -1.09 -11.74
CA TYR A 219 6.50 -0.93 -12.75
C TYR A 219 5.95 -0.20 -13.96
N ASP A 220 6.61 0.86 -14.41
CA ASP A 220 6.36 1.45 -15.72
C ASP A 220 6.98 0.53 -16.79
N VAL A 221 6.16 0.01 -17.69
CA VAL A 221 6.60 -0.92 -18.75
C VAL A 221 6.79 -0.17 -20.07
N THR A 222 5.97 0.85 -20.30
CA THR A 222 6.08 1.82 -21.39
C THR A 222 5.74 3.21 -20.84
N SER A 223 5.79 4.26 -21.67
CA SER A 223 5.28 5.58 -21.30
C SER A 223 3.78 5.60 -20.99
N ASN A 224 3.04 4.58 -21.44
CA ASN A 224 1.59 4.51 -21.33
C ASN A 224 1.13 3.47 -20.31
N TYR A 225 1.87 2.39 -20.11
CA TYR A 225 1.40 1.22 -19.37
C TYR A 225 2.21 0.92 -18.13
N GLN A 226 1.49 0.60 -17.06
CA GLN A 226 2.03 0.12 -15.80
C GLN A 226 1.62 -1.33 -15.55
N VAL A 227 2.54 -2.12 -15.00
CA VAL A 227 2.21 -3.41 -14.38
C VAL A 227 2.27 -3.25 -12.87
N LYS A 228 1.19 -3.63 -12.19
CA LYS A 228 1.14 -3.72 -10.73
C LYS A 228 1.14 -5.20 -10.33
N PHE A 229 2.14 -5.63 -9.57
CA PHE A 229 2.20 -6.96 -8.98
C PHE A 229 1.69 -6.91 -7.54
N LEU A 230 0.65 -7.69 -7.21
CA LEU A 230 0.02 -7.72 -5.90
C LEU A 230 0.43 -8.98 -5.15
N PHE A 231 1.20 -8.81 -4.09
CA PHE A 231 1.68 -9.90 -3.25
C PHE A 231 0.83 -10.00 -1.99
N GLN A 232 0.47 -11.22 -1.60
CA GLN A 232 -0.25 -11.47 -0.35
C GLN A 232 0.69 -11.27 0.84
N GLY A 233 0.34 -10.33 1.72
CA GLY A 233 1.15 -9.94 2.88
C GLY A 233 1.52 -8.46 2.86
N THR A 234 2.30 -8.04 3.84
CA THR A 234 2.72 -6.63 4.01
C THR A 234 4.24 -6.53 3.86
N LYS A 235 4.79 -5.31 3.83
CA LYS A 235 6.24 -5.06 3.81
C LYS A 235 7.01 -5.65 5.00
N SER A 236 6.29 -6.07 6.05
CA SER A 236 6.88 -6.78 7.20
C SER A 236 7.04 -8.28 6.96
N THR A 237 6.35 -8.84 5.96
CA THR A 237 6.53 -10.21 5.48
C THR A 237 7.86 -10.33 4.74
N SER A 238 8.54 -11.47 4.87
CA SER A 238 9.79 -11.71 4.13
C SER A 238 9.53 -11.68 2.62
N LYS A 239 10.54 -11.36 1.81
CA LYS A 239 10.37 -11.28 0.35
C LYS A 239 10.16 -12.66 -0.28
N GLU A 240 10.62 -13.68 0.40
CA GLU A 240 10.49 -15.08 0.02
C GLU A 240 9.05 -15.57 0.26
N ASP A 241 8.40 -15.07 1.33
CA ASP A 241 7.03 -15.43 1.71
C ASP A 241 5.96 -14.52 1.09
N LEU A 242 6.35 -13.37 0.51
CA LEU A 242 5.45 -12.52 -0.27
C LEU A 242 5.18 -13.18 -1.62
N ILE A 243 4.04 -13.87 -1.72
CA ILE A 243 3.62 -14.62 -2.91
C ILE A 243 2.73 -13.75 -3.81
N LEU A 244 3.00 -13.75 -5.11
CA LEU A 244 2.21 -13.05 -6.11
C LEU A 244 0.85 -13.73 -6.27
N VAL A 245 -0.22 -12.99 -6.00
CA VAL A 245 -1.59 -13.53 -6.11
C VAL A 245 -2.37 -12.98 -7.29
N GLU A 246 -1.97 -11.80 -7.76
CA GLU A 246 -2.66 -11.08 -8.82
C GLU A 246 -1.69 -10.10 -9.47
N TYR A 247 -1.91 -9.79 -10.76
CA TYR A 247 -1.28 -8.63 -11.35
C TYR A 247 -2.26 -7.82 -12.19
N HIS A 248 -2.02 -6.52 -12.24
CA HIS A 248 -2.81 -5.58 -13.02
C HIS A 248 -1.97 -5.04 -14.17
N LEU A 249 -2.57 -4.94 -15.35
CA LEU A 249 -2.06 -4.12 -16.44
C LEU A 249 -2.92 -2.86 -16.54
N TYR A 250 -2.30 -1.69 -16.37
CA TYR A 250 -2.99 -0.44 -16.12
C TYR A 250 -2.54 0.66 -17.08
N TYR A 251 -3.49 1.46 -17.56
CA TYR A 251 -3.31 2.63 -18.42
C TYR A 251 -3.67 3.91 -17.64
N PRO A 252 -2.71 4.57 -16.95
CA PRO A 252 -2.99 5.71 -16.09
C PRO A 252 -3.63 6.90 -16.83
N GLN A 253 -3.27 7.14 -18.09
CA GLN A 253 -3.79 8.29 -18.83
C GLN A 253 -5.28 8.12 -19.17
N GLY A 254 -5.77 6.89 -19.31
CA GLY A 254 -7.20 6.61 -19.54
C GLY A 254 -8.09 6.94 -18.34
N ASN A 255 -7.49 7.10 -17.15
CA ASN A 255 -8.17 7.54 -15.93
C ASN A 255 -8.27 9.06 -15.78
N LYS A 256 -7.50 9.83 -16.58
CA LYS A 256 -7.70 11.27 -16.73
C LYS A 256 -8.95 11.48 -17.58
N ASN A 257 -10.09 11.34 -16.93
CA ASN A 257 -11.38 11.15 -17.55
C ASN A 257 -11.91 12.50 -18.06
N LEU A 258 -11.81 12.74 -19.37
CA LEU A 258 -12.24 13.93 -20.13
C LEU A 258 -13.71 14.38 -19.94
N MET A 259 -14.51 13.72 -19.09
CA MET A 259 -15.98 13.89 -19.02
C MET A 259 -16.58 14.01 -17.60
N LEU A 260 -15.80 13.93 -16.50
CA LEU A 260 -16.33 14.19 -15.14
C LEU A 260 -15.58 15.28 -14.39
N TYR A 261 -14.27 15.35 -14.57
CA TYR A 261 -13.41 16.45 -14.15
C TYR A 261 -12.56 16.83 -15.36
N GLY A 262 -12.52 18.11 -15.72
CA GLY A 262 -11.84 18.62 -16.91
C GLY A 262 -10.33 18.37 -16.90
N ASP A 263 -9.71 18.32 -15.71
CA ASP A 263 -8.30 17.96 -15.50
C ASP A 263 -8.00 17.52 -14.04
N ASN A 264 -6.72 17.25 -13.75
CA ASN A 264 -6.24 16.88 -12.42
C ASN A 264 -6.45 17.99 -11.37
N ALA A 265 -6.39 19.26 -11.78
CA ALA A 265 -6.57 20.38 -10.86
C ALA A 265 -8.02 20.48 -10.37
N GLU A 266 -8.99 20.35 -11.27
CA GLU A 266 -10.41 20.29 -10.91
C GLU A 266 -10.72 19.11 -9.98
N MET A 267 -10.07 17.95 -10.22
CA MET A 267 -10.22 16.78 -9.37
C MET A 267 -9.69 17.04 -7.95
N LEU A 268 -8.52 17.68 -7.83
CA LEU A 268 -7.92 18.04 -6.55
C LEU A 268 -8.74 19.10 -5.79
N GLN A 269 -9.29 20.08 -6.48
CA GLN A 269 -10.21 21.06 -5.87
C GLN A 269 -11.47 20.35 -5.36
N SER A 270 -12.03 19.43 -6.14
CA SER A 270 -13.19 18.63 -5.72
C SER A 270 -12.89 17.77 -4.49
N VAL A 271 -11.68 17.18 -4.39
CA VAL A 271 -11.22 16.47 -3.19
C VAL A 271 -11.19 17.42 -1.99
N ARG A 272 -10.66 18.64 -2.15
CA ARG A 272 -10.61 19.66 -1.08
C ARG A 272 -12.01 20.09 -0.63
N ASP A 273 -12.93 20.29 -1.57
CA ASP A 273 -14.31 20.70 -1.28
C ASP A 273 -15.11 19.62 -0.54
N LEU A 274 -14.95 18.36 -0.94
CA LEU A 274 -15.54 17.22 -0.22
C LEU A 274 -14.93 17.08 1.17
N ALA A 275 -13.62 17.24 1.30
CA ALA A 275 -12.93 17.19 2.59
C ALA A 275 -13.45 18.26 3.56
N GLY A 276 -13.78 19.46 3.07
CA GLY A 276 -14.45 20.51 3.86
C GLY A 276 -15.80 20.07 4.46
N LYS A 277 -16.46 19.09 3.84
CA LYS A 277 -17.73 18.48 4.29
C LYS A 277 -17.53 17.19 5.09
N GLY A 278 -16.27 16.81 5.36
CA GLY A 278 -15.89 15.56 6.01
C GLY A 278 -15.97 14.33 5.11
N GLN A 279 -16.06 14.51 3.79
CA GLN A 279 -16.20 13.44 2.78
C GLN A 279 -14.89 13.24 1.99
N ILE A 280 -14.81 12.15 1.24
CA ILE A 280 -13.70 11.86 0.33
C ILE A 280 -14.22 11.17 -0.94
N PHE A 281 -13.40 11.15 -2.00
CA PHE A 281 -13.72 10.45 -3.24
C PHE A 281 -14.03 8.97 -3.02
N GLY A 282 -15.04 8.47 -3.74
CA GLY A 282 -15.50 7.09 -3.65
C GLY A 282 -16.42 6.79 -2.47
N SER A 283 -16.58 7.71 -1.52
CA SER A 283 -17.42 7.50 -0.33
C SER A 283 -18.47 8.59 -0.16
N GLN A 284 -19.70 8.18 0.17
CA GLN A 284 -20.78 9.10 0.56
C GLN A 284 -20.74 9.45 2.05
N TYR A 285 -20.02 8.67 2.86
CA TYR A 285 -19.98 8.82 4.32
C TYR A 285 -19.06 9.95 4.76
N ARG A 286 -19.33 10.45 5.96
CA ARG A 286 -18.67 11.61 6.57
C ARG A 286 -17.97 11.24 7.87
N VAL A 287 -16.74 11.70 8.03
CA VAL A 287 -16.09 11.73 9.35
C VAL A 287 -16.90 12.59 10.31
N GLU A 288 -16.78 12.30 11.61
CA GLU A 288 -17.52 12.92 12.72
C GLU A 288 -19.04 12.65 12.73
N LYS A 289 -19.71 12.75 11.59
CA LYS A 289 -21.18 12.77 11.51
C LYS A 289 -21.80 11.39 11.40
N ASP A 290 -21.17 10.49 10.66
CA ASP A 290 -21.74 9.18 10.40
C ASP A 290 -21.13 8.12 11.33
N VAL A 291 -21.96 7.13 11.69
CA VAL A 291 -21.54 5.97 12.47
C VAL A 291 -21.34 4.77 11.55
N PHE A 292 -20.27 4.02 11.78
CA PHE A 292 -19.85 2.96 10.88
C PHE A 292 -20.83 1.78 10.85
N ASP A 293 -21.61 1.56 11.91
CA ASP A 293 -22.60 0.48 11.94
C ASP A 293 -23.65 0.61 10.83
N GLU A 294 -24.10 1.84 10.52
CA GLU A 294 -25.00 2.09 9.40
C GLU A 294 -24.31 1.96 8.04
N ALA A 295 -23.01 2.30 7.97
CA ALA A 295 -22.22 2.11 6.76
C ALA A 295 -22.04 0.61 6.47
N GLU A 296 -21.70 -0.21 7.47
CA GLU A 296 -21.49 -1.66 7.30
C GLU A 296 -22.76 -2.37 6.80
N LYS A 297 -23.95 -1.94 7.24
CA LYS A 297 -25.23 -2.49 6.73
C LYS A 297 -25.39 -2.35 5.21
N GLN A 298 -24.85 -1.27 4.64
CA GLN A 298 -24.92 -1.01 3.19
C GLN A 298 -23.73 -1.58 2.44
N LEU A 299 -22.54 -1.55 3.04
CA LEU A 299 -21.29 -1.96 2.42
C LEU A 299 -21.04 -3.48 2.53
N GLY A 300 -21.70 -4.17 3.46
CA GLY A 300 -21.42 -5.54 3.80
C GLY A 300 -20.20 -5.66 4.71
N LYS A 301 -19.66 -6.88 4.85
CA LYS A 301 -18.49 -7.13 5.70
C LYS A 301 -17.20 -6.69 5.02
N PRO A 302 -16.23 -6.14 5.78
CA PRO A 302 -14.94 -5.76 5.24
C PRO A 302 -14.11 -6.99 4.88
N ASP A 303 -13.20 -6.81 3.92
CA ASP A 303 -12.21 -7.82 3.54
C ASP A 303 -11.11 -7.99 4.59
N VAL A 304 -10.73 -6.87 5.22
CA VAL A 304 -9.68 -6.82 6.22
C VAL A 304 -10.10 -5.91 7.37
N VAL A 305 -9.93 -6.39 8.59
CA VAL A 305 -10.08 -5.62 9.83
C VAL A 305 -8.72 -5.50 10.49
N SER A 306 -8.32 -4.29 10.87
CA SER A 306 -7.15 -4.06 11.72
C SER A 306 -7.47 -3.07 12.84
N PHE A 307 -6.63 -3.05 13.87
CA PHE A 307 -6.84 -2.22 15.05
C PHE A 307 -5.54 -1.52 15.45
N VAL A 308 -5.59 -0.19 15.58
CA VAL A 308 -4.44 0.63 15.95
C VAL A 308 -4.89 1.68 16.94
N ASN A 309 -4.26 1.70 18.12
CA ASN A 309 -4.46 2.75 19.15
C ASN A 309 -5.93 3.04 19.51
N GLY A 310 -6.78 2.01 19.61
CA GLY A 310 -8.19 2.23 19.95
C GLY A 310 -9.11 2.48 18.75
N ILE A 311 -8.57 2.53 17.54
CA ILE A 311 -9.31 2.74 16.29
C ILE A 311 -9.33 1.45 15.48
N THR A 312 -10.51 1.07 15.02
CA THR A 312 -10.72 -0.05 14.10
C THR A 312 -10.67 0.46 12.67
N TYR A 313 -9.95 -0.24 11.79
CA TYR A 313 -9.81 0.06 10.37
C TYR A 313 -10.39 -1.10 9.55
N ASN A 314 -11.47 -0.82 8.83
CA ASN A 314 -12.15 -1.76 7.96
C ASN A 314 -11.84 -1.43 6.50
N THR A 315 -11.21 -2.38 5.81
CA THR A 315 -10.82 -2.25 4.40
C THR A 315 -11.80 -2.99 3.51
N TYR A 316 -12.25 -2.31 2.46
CA TYR A 316 -13.10 -2.85 1.40
C TYR A 316 -12.33 -2.81 0.09
N ARG A 317 -11.78 -3.94 -0.34
CA ARG A 317 -10.91 -4.07 -1.51
C ARG A 317 -11.64 -3.71 -2.80
N ASP A 318 -12.84 -4.26 -2.98
CA ASP A 318 -13.69 -4.00 -4.16
C ASP A 318 -14.03 -2.50 -4.30
N LEU A 319 -14.12 -1.77 -3.18
CA LEU A 319 -14.44 -0.35 -3.15
C LEU A 319 -13.21 0.55 -3.11
N ASN A 320 -12.02 -0.01 -2.86
CA ASN A 320 -10.78 0.72 -2.64
C ASN A 320 -10.89 1.79 -1.53
N LEU A 321 -11.60 1.44 -0.46
CA LEU A 321 -11.85 2.32 0.68
C LEU A 321 -11.39 1.68 1.98
N VAL A 322 -10.95 2.53 2.89
CA VAL A 322 -10.74 2.17 4.30
C VAL A 322 -11.54 3.12 5.17
N PHE A 323 -12.33 2.57 6.07
CA PHE A 323 -13.03 3.33 7.10
C PHE A 323 -12.38 3.06 8.44
N ALA A 324 -11.99 4.11 9.15
CA ALA A 324 -11.58 4.01 10.53
C ALA A 324 -12.61 4.63 11.45
N PHE A 325 -12.91 3.95 12.56
CA PHE A 325 -13.89 4.39 13.54
C PHE A 325 -13.41 4.10 14.97
N ASN A 326 -13.84 4.96 15.89
CA ASN A 326 -13.54 4.81 17.31
C ASN A 326 -14.47 3.79 17.98
N LYS A 327 -14.29 3.56 19.30
CA LYS A 327 -15.12 2.64 20.08
C LYS A 327 -16.62 2.98 20.07
N GLY A 328 -16.97 4.25 19.87
CA GLY A 328 -18.36 4.70 19.72
C GLY A 328 -18.91 4.54 18.31
N MET A 329 -18.20 3.82 17.44
CA MET A 329 -18.51 3.62 16.01
C MET A 329 -18.52 4.90 15.18
N GLN A 330 -18.14 6.05 15.73
CA GLN A 330 -18.02 7.28 14.95
C GLN A 330 -16.89 7.15 13.94
N ILE A 331 -17.15 7.47 12.67
CA ILE A 331 -16.12 7.47 11.63
C ILE A 331 -15.16 8.64 11.88
N VAL A 332 -13.87 8.35 11.91
CA VAL A 332 -12.80 9.32 12.24
C VAL A 332 -11.74 9.46 11.16
N ASP A 333 -11.62 8.49 10.25
CA ASP A 333 -10.72 8.52 9.09
C ASP A 333 -11.42 7.79 7.94
N ILE A 334 -11.37 8.36 6.73
CA ILE A 334 -11.77 7.65 5.51
C ILE A 334 -10.64 7.79 4.51
N ARG A 335 -10.12 6.66 4.03
CA ARG A 335 -9.03 6.61 3.03
C ARG A 335 -9.59 6.16 1.69
N SER A 336 -9.21 6.87 0.65
CA SER A 336 -9.56 6.60 -0.74
C SER A 336 -8.32 6.21 -1.52
N TYR A 337 -8.33 5.00 -2.07
CA TYR A 337 -7.32 4.48 -2.99
C TYR A 337 -7.80 4.63 -4.44
N ASP A 338 -8.49 5.73 -4.74
CA ASP A 338 -9.04 6.00 -6.07
C ASP A 338 -7.92 6.02 -7.13
N LEU A 339 -8.01 5.13 -8.11
CA LEU A 339 -6.98 4.97 -9.15
C LEU A 339 -6.75 6.25 -9.96
N ARG A 340 -7.76 7.13 -10.05
CA ARG A 340 -7.62 8.43 -10.73
C ARG A 340 -6.69 9.35 -9.94
N LEU A 341 -6.77 9.32 -8.60
CA LEU A 341 -5.86 10.09 -7.75
C LEU A 341 -4.43 9.59 -7.89
N GLN A 342 -4.23 8.27 -8.06
CA GLN A 342 -2.90 7.66 -8.16
C GLN A 342 -2.10 8.01 -9.42
N ALA A 343 -2.71 8.74 -10.37
CA ALA A 343 -2.05 9.28 -11.55
C ALA A 343 -1.54 10.72 -11.34
N ILE A 344 -1.82 11.34 -10.19
CA ILE A 344 -1.47 12.73 -9.86
C ILE A 344 -0.16 12.76 -9.08
N THR A 345 0.74 13.63 -9.50
CA THR A 345 2.06 13.86 -8.89
C THR A 345 1.99 14.82 -7.71
N LEU A 346 3.01 14.79 -6.86
CA LEU A 346 3.18 15.79 -5.81
C LEU A 346 3.31 17.21 -6.37
N ALA A 347 3.93 17.37 -7.55
CA ALA A 347 4.03 18.67 -8.23
C ALA A 347 2.63 19.26 -8.53
N GLU A 348 1.76 18.47 -9.15
CA GLU A 348 0.38 18.88 -9.48
C GLU A 348 -0.45 19.21 -8.22
N VAL A 349 -0.26 18.46 -7.13
CA VAL A 349 -0.91 18.77 -5.84
C VAL A 349 -0.47 20.13 -5.30
N ARG A 350 0.83 20.42 -5.33
CA ARG A 350 1.37 21.70 -4.85
C ARG A 350 0.95 22.87 -5.73
N GLU A 351 0.95 22.67 -7.05
CA GLU A 351 0.49 23.68 -8.00
C GLU A 351 -0.99 24.02 -7.78
N THR A 352 -1.83 23.02 -7.53
CA THR A 352 -3.28 23.23 -7.41
C THR A 352 -3.70 23.70 -6.02
N LEU A 353 -3.19 23.07 -4.96
CA LEU A 353 -3.67 23.26 -3.58
C LEU A 353 -2.74 24.14 -2.72
N GLY A 354 -1.59 24.52 -3.27
CA GLY A 354 -0.53 25.23 -2.55
C GLY A 354 0.23 24.34 -1.57
N GLU A 355 0.99 24.97 -0.69
CA GLU A 355 1.78 24.28 0.33
C GLU A 355 0.89 23.77 1.49
N PRO A 356 1.17 22.56 2.00
CA PRO A 356 0.45 22.00 3.15
C PRO A 356 0.85 22.71 4.45
N VAL A 357 0.02 22.56 5.50
CA VAL A 357 0.35 23.06 6.84
C VAL A 357 1.37 22.16 7.56
N SER A 358 1.51 20.90 7.11
CA SER A 358 2.50 19.97 7.65
C SER A 358 2.97 18.98 6.58
N LYS A 359 4.24 18.60 6.67
CA LYS A 359 4.90 17.59 5.84
C LYS A 359 5.56 16.58 6.76
N THR A 360 5.39 15.30 6.49
CA THR A 360 6.04 14.24 7.27
C THR A 360 6.46 13.11 6.36
N THR A 361 7.68 12.59 6.55
CA THR A 361 8.16 11.41 5.82
C THR A 361 8.31 10.27 6.81
N THR A 362 7.65 9.15 6.55
CA THR A 362 7.69 7.97 7.42
C THR A 362 7.45 6.70 6.60
N GLY A 363 8.17 5.62 6.91
CA GLY A 363 7.94 4.31 6.30
C GLY A 363 8.03 4.29 4.76
N GLY A 364 8.87 5.15 4.17
CA GLY A 364 9.01 5.27 2.71
C GLY A 364 7.86 6.02 2.03
N GLN A 365 7.03 6.74 2.78
CA GLN A 365 5.96 7.59 2.28
C GLN A 365 6.16 9.03 2.71
N THR A 366 5.69 9.95 1.88
CA THR A 366 5.65 11.39 2.18
C THR A 366 4.20 11.82 2.35
N ILE A 367 3.88 12.49 3.45
CA ILE A 367 2.52 12.85 3.83
C ILE A 367 2.40 14.36 3.85
N TYR A 368 1.49 14.91 3.04
CA TYR A 368 1.15 16.33 3.05
C TYR A 368 -0.20 16.49 3.72
N THR A 369 -0.25 17.33 4.76
CA THR A 369 -1.49 17.60 5.51
C THR A 369 -1.98 19.00 5.24
N TYR A 370 -3.20 19.12 4.74
CA TYR A 370 -3.93 20.37 4.55
C TYR A 370 -5.01 20.48 5.62
N LYS A 371 -5.12 21.64 6.25
CA LYS A 371 -6.22 21.95 7.15
C LYS A 371 -7.37 22.52 6.31
N VAL A 372 -8.45 21.75 6.16
CA VAL A 372 -9.60 22.15 5.33
C VAL A 372 -10.71 22.81 6.14
N THR A 373 -10.81 22.48 7.43
CA THR A 373 -11.64 23.17 8.43
C THR A 373 -10.88 23.22 9.77
N PRO A 374 -11.37 23.93 10.80
CA PRO A 374 -10.82 23.83 12.15
C PRO A 374 -10.74 22.40 12.71
N ASP A 375 -11.59 21.51 12.19
CA ASP A 375 -11.85 20.18 12.74
C ASP A 375 -11.33 19.05 11.87
N TYR A 376 -11.15 19.27 10.56
CA TYR A 376 -10.80 18.24 9.59
C TYR A 376 -9.44 18.48 8.92
N GLU A 377 -8.70 17.40 8.74
CA GLU A 377 -7.44 17.34 8.02
C GLU A 377 -7.60 16.51 6.75
N LEU A 378 -7.23 17.08 5.60
CA LEU A 378 -7.07 16.36 4.35
C LEU A 378 -5.59 15.98 4.22
N LYS A 379 -5.27 14.68 4.10
CA LYS A 379 -3.89 14.25 3.89
C LYS A 379 -3.73 13.51 2.57
N PHE A 380 -2.68 13.90 1.86
CA PHE A 380 -2.19 13.23 0.66
C PHE A 380 -0.98 12.40 1.06
N ILE A 381 -1.06 11.09 0.86
CA ILE A 381 0.05 10.19 1.08
C ILE A 381 0.65 9.94 -0.30
N PHE A 382 1.96 10.15 -0.41
CA PHE A 382 2.71 9.97 -1.64
C PHE A 382 3.67 8.79 -1.52
N SER A 383 3.76 8.02 -2.60
CA SER A 383 4.73 6.95 -2.78
C SER A 383 5.40 7.09 -4.16
N GLY A 384 6.58 6.50 -4.31
CA GLY A 384 7.40 6.63 -5.50
C GLY A 384 8.89 6.60 -5.16
N ILE A 385 9.72 6.99 -6.12
CA ILE A 385 11.16 7.12 -5.88
C ILE A 385 11.38 8.45 -5.15
N MET A 386 11.82 8.38 -3.90
CA MET A 386 12.07 9.57 -3.09
C MET A 386 13.32 10.30 -3.61
N THR A 387 13.09 11.30 -4.45
CA THR A 387 14.09 12.23 -4.97
C THR A 387 13.66 13.67 -4.68
N ASP A 388 14.51 14.65 -5.00
CA ASP A 388 14.15 16.07 -4.91
C ASP A 388 13.17 16.51 -6.02
N ASP A 389 12.91 15.67 -7.03
CA ASP A 389 11.94 15.96 -8.10
C ASP A 389 10.50 15.67 -7.63
N PRO A 390 9.61 16.67 -7.48
CA PRO A 390 8.23 16.45 -7.06
C PRO A 390 7.38 15.68 -8.09
N ASN A 391 7.86 15.45 -9.32
CA ASN A 391 7.19 14.59 -10.31
C ASN A 391 7.49 13.10 -10.11
N SER A 392 8.46 12.77 -9.26
CA SER A 392 8.83 11.37 -8.95
C SER A 392 7.93 10.71 -7.90
N LEU A 393 7.07 11.51 -7.25
CA LEU A 393 6.13 11.07 -6.22
C LEU A 393 4.70 11.21 -6.71
N TYR A 394 3.93 10.14 -6.56
CA TYR A 394 2.53 10.07 -6.95
C TYR A 394 1.67 9.85 -5.72
N ILE A 395 0.42 10.30 -5.76
CA ILE A 395 -0.54 9.97 -4.71
C ILE A 395 -0.64 8.44 -4.60
N ASP A 396 -0.46 7.94 -3.39
CA ASP A 396 -0.72 6.56 -3.01
C ASP A 396 -2.21 6.38 -2.67
N HIS A 397 -2.66 7.22 -1.75
CA HIS A 397 -4.04 7.38 -1.33
C HIS A 397 -4.23 8.75 -0.69
N VAL A 398 -5.50 9.14 -0.53
CA VAL A 398 -5.89 10.38 0.13
C VAL A 398 -6.82 10.04 1.29
N ASN A 399 -6.67 10.73 2.41
CA ASN A 399 -7.58 10.54 3.54
C ASN A 399 -8.14 11.84 4.11
N ILE A 400 -9.39 11.76 4.56
CA ILE A 400 -10.03 12.80 5.37
C ILE A 400 -10.06 12.31 6.82
N TYR A 401 -9.54 13.13 7.72
CA TYR A 401 -9.28 12.76 9.11
C TYR A 401 -9.91 13.77 10.07
N TYR A 402 -10.57 13.25 11.11
CA TYR A 402 -11.14 14.01 12.22
C TYR A 402 -10.34 13.73 13.51
N PRO A 403 -9.32 14.56 13.84
CA PRO A 403 -8.42 14.29 14.96
C PRO A 403 -9.12 14.24 16.31
N ARG A 404 -10.17 15.03 16.54
CA ARG A 404 -10.82 15.06 17.87
C ARG A 404 -11.55 13.75 18.19
N GLY A 405 -12.04 13.04 17.18
CA GLY A 405 -12.73 11.77 17.36
C GLY A 405 -11.80 10.60 17.70
N THR A 406 -10.48 10.75 17.58
CA THR A 406 -9.52 9.69 17.92
C THR A 406 -9.05 9.70 19.37
N PHE A 407 -9.35 10.77 20.12
CA PHE A 407 -9.09 10.80 21.55
C PHE A 407 -10.20 10.03 22.28
N ASN A 408 -9.80 9.01 23.04
CA ASN A 408 -10.72 8.24 23.84
C ASN A 408 -11.03 9.00 25.14
N ASN A 409 -12.04 9.88 25.11
CA ASN A 409 -12.48 10.64 26.30
C ASN A 409 -13.13 9.77 27.39
N MET A 410 -13.26 8.45 27.16
CA MET A 410 -13.79 7.48 28.14
C MET A 410 -12.71 6.83 29.03
N ALA A 411 -11.46 7.27 28.93
CA ALA A 411 -10.43 6.97 29.94
C ALA A 411 -10.43 8.09 30.99
N GLY A 412 -11.48 8.12 31.81
CA GLY A 412 -11.57 8.92 33.03
C GLY A 412 -11.06 8.16 34.23
#